data_AF-A0AAE4R8L2-F1
#
_entry.id   AF-A0AAE4R8L2-F1
#
_cell.length_a   1.000
_cell.length_b   1.000
_cell.length_c   1.000
_cell.angle_alpha   90.00
_cell.angle_beta   90.00
_cell.angle_gamma   90.00
#
_symmetry.space_group_name_H-M   'P 1'
#
loop_
_entity.id
_entity.type
_entity.pdbx_description
1 polymer ?
#
loop_
_entity_poly.entity_id
_entity_poly.type
_entity_poly.pdbx_seq_one_letter_code
_entity_poly.pdbx_strand_id
1 'polypeptide(L)'
;MRSMRGLRRPFTVAAGYRRTWAAGILALIEILVAYQAVDGGLALADDRWQMPREWLHNTPFDTWTGPGLVLVAAIGVPHALAAIAIVFLPVDPRLGIVGGVLAGVSLVTWIVVQIAVLQIFFFLQPVIAVIGVIELGLAVVWGRTLAHRGRPAPADSYPTRPLSAAAERGAK
;
A
#
# COMPACT_ATOMS: atom_id res chain seq x y z
N MET A 1 -7.83 34.07 42.49
CA MET A 1 -8.31 32.70 42.16
C MET A 1 -8.16 32.47 40.66
N ARG A 2 -7.10 31.77 40.23
CA ARG A 2 -6.85 31.42 38.81
C ARG A 2 -7.73 30.23 38.44
N SER A 3 -8.65 30.44 37.51
CA SER A 3 -9.49 29.40 36.92
C SER A 3 -8.62 28.44 36.08
N MET A 4 -8.18 27.34 36.69
CA MET A 4 -7.61 26.17 36.00
C MET A 4 -8.74 25.33 35.39
N ARG A 5 -9.38 25.85 34.33
CA ARG A 5 -10.31 25.07 33.50
C ARG A 5 -9.79 25.02 32.09
N GLY A 6 -9.31 23.85 31.65
CA GLY A 6 -9.04 23.62 30.24
C GLY A 6 -7.91 22.66 29.89
N LEU A 7 -7.76 21.52 30.57
CA LEU A 7 -6.87 20.46 30.05
C LEU A 7 -7.44 19.05 30.27
N ARG A 8 -8.72 18.89 29.96
CA ARG A 8 -9.22 17.60 29.49
C ARG A 8 -9.54 17.78 28.01
N ARG A 9 -8.50 17.75 27.18
CA ARG A 9 -8.72 17.37 25.78
C ARG A 9 -9.25 15.94 25.88
N PRO A 10 -10.52 15.65 25.54
CA PRO A 10 -10.90 14.27 25.39
C PRO A 10 -9.88 13.66 24.43
N PHE A 11 -9.34 12.50 24.79
CA PHE A 11 -8.80 11.57 23.80
C PHE A 11 -9.97 11.12 22.92
N THR A 12 -10.64 12.06 22.24
CA THR A 12 -11.40 11.79 21.04
C THR A 12 -10.36 11.30 20.06
N VAL A 13 -10.14 9.99 20.14
CA VAL A 13 -9.81 9.09 19.07
C VAL A 13 -9.60 9.88 17.79
N ALA A 14 -8.35 10.21 17.49
CA ALA A 14 -7.93 10.80 16.23
C ALA A 14 -8.08 9.77 15.07
N ALA A 15 -9.19 9.02 15.06
CA ALA A 15 -9.57 8.07 14.02
C ALA A 15 -10.12 8.77 12.76
N GLY A 16 -10.32 10.09 12.80
CA GLY A 16 -10.86 10.85 11.67
C GLY A 16 -9.83 11.22 10.59
N TYR A 17 -8.54 10.96 10.81
CA TYR A 17 -7.48 11.35 9.89
C TYR A 17 -6.58 10.14 9.64
N ARG A 18 -6.70 9.43 8.49
CA ARG A 18 -5.54 8.92 7.68
C ARG A 18 -5.76 7.75 6.71
N ARG A 19 -6.90 7.07 6.63
CA ARG A 19 -7.08 6.01 5.62
C ARG A 19 -7.99 6.46 4.49
N THR A 20 -7.38 6.89 3.38
CA THR A 20 -8.08 7.08 2.11
C THR A 20 -8.66 5.74 1.65
N TRP A 21 -9.68 5.76 0.80
CA TRP A 21 -10.20 4.54 0.17
C TRP A 21 -9.08 3.73 -0.51
N ALA A 22 -8.12 4.42 -1.13
CA ALA A 22 -6.95 3.82 -1.76
C ALA A 22 -6.07 3.04 -0.76
N ALA A 23 -5.84 3.60 0.44
CA ALA A 23 -5.10 2.92 1.50
C ALA A 23 -5.83 1.67 2.02
N GLY A 24 -7.15 1.75 2.11
CA GLY A 24 -7.98 0.62 2.53
C GLY A 24 -7.96 -0.53 1.52
N ILE A 25 -8.11 -0.22 0.23
CA ILE A 25 -8.03 -1.22 -0.85
C ILE A 25 -6.62 -1.80 -0.94
N LEU A 26 -5.58 -0.96 -0.87
CA LEU A 26 -4.19 -1.41 -0.92
C LEU A 26 -3.90 -2.42 0.20
N ALA A 27 -4.26 -2.09 1.44
CA ALA A 27 -4.07 -3.00 2.57
C ALA A 27 -4.83 -4.32 2.41
N LEU A 28 -6.05 -4.29 1.84
CA LEU A 28 -6.81 -5.51 1.56
C LEU A 28 -6.08 -6.40 0.56
N ILE A 29 -5.59 -5.81 -0.54
CA ILE A 29 -4.86 -6.56 -1.56
C ILE A 29 -3.56 -7.13 -0.97
N GLU A 30 -2.79 -6.32 -0.23
CA GLU A 30 -1.55 -6.78 0.41
C GLU A 30 -1.80 -7.96 1.36
N ILE A 31 -2.87 -7.95 2.15
CA ILE A 31 -3.24 -9.06 3.03
C ILE A 31 -3.56 -10.32 2.21
N LEU A 32 -4.36 -10.18 1.14
CA LEU A 32 -4.73 -11.30 0.28
C LEU A 32 -3.51 -11.90 -0.41
N VAL A 33 -2.62 -11.07 -0.95
CA VAL A 33 -1.38 -11.52 -1.60
C VAL A 33 -0.45 -12.17 -0.59
N ALA A 34 -0.28 -11.58 0.60
CA ALA A 34 0.54 -12.17 1.65
C ALA A 34 0.03 -13.56 2.06
N TYR A 35 -1.28 -13.70 2.26
CA TYR A 35 -1.91 -15.00 2.56
C TYR A 35 -1.68 -16.02 1.44
N GLN A 36 -1.94 -15.65 0.19
CA GLN A 36 -1.74 -16.54 -0.96
C GLN A 36 -0.27 -16.93 -1.16
N ALA A 37 0.67 -16.03 -0.90
CA ALA A 37 2.10 -16.32 -1.01
C ALA A 37 2.57 -17.28 0.09
N VAL A 38 2.03 -17.14 1.32
CA VAL A 38 2.31 -18.06 2.42
C VAL A 38 1.72 -19.43 2.14
N ASP A 39 0.43 -19.52 1.82
CA ASP A 39 -0.23 -20.80 1.55
C ASP A 39 0.39 -21.49 0.32
N GLY A 40 0.59 -20.75 -0.78
CA GLY A 40 1.23 -21.27 -1.98
C GLY A 40 2.69 -21.69 -1.75
N GLY A 41 3.45 -20.92 -0.97
CA GLY A 41 4.84 -21.24 -0.64
C GLY A 41 4.96 -22.49 0.24
N LEU A 42 4.07 -22.65 1.22
CA LEU A 42 4.00 -23.87 2.04
C LEU A 42 3.51 -25.07 1.24
N ALA A 43 2.52 -24.90 0.37
CA ALA A 43 2.04 -25.97 -0.50
C ALA A 43 3.12 -26.44 -1.49
N LEU A 44 3.96 -25.52 -1.99
CA LEU A 44 5.15 -25.87 -2.77
C LEU A 44 6.17 -26.63 -1.94
N ALA A 45 6.43 -26.15 -0.72
CA ALA A 45 7.47 -26.70 0.14
C ALA A 45 7.14 -28.11 0.66
N ASP A 46 5.87 -28.37 0.91
CA ASP A 46 5.34 -29.68 1.31
C ASP A 46 5.07 -30.61 0.12
N ASP A 47 5.43 -30.19 -1.10
CA ASP A 47 5.19 -30.93 -2.36
C ASP A 47 3.69 -31.29 -2.58
N ARG A 48 2.76 -30.52 -1.98
CA ARG A 48 1.30 -30.76 -2.06
C ARG A 48 0.77 -30.64 -3.47
N TRP A 49 1.42 -29.83 -4.31
CA TRP A 49 1.05 -29.64 -5.71
C TRP A 49 1.70 -30.66 -6.65
N GLN A 50 2.54 -31.56 -6.12
CA GLN A 50 3.21 -32.64 -6.87
C GLN A 50 3.82 -32.16 -8.19
N MET A 51 4.48 -30.99 -8.16
CA MET A 51 4.94 -30.34 -9.37
C MET A 51 6.12 -31.10 -10.00
N PRO A 52 6.19 -31.21 -11.34
CA PRO A 52 7.27 -31.93 -12.00
C PRO A 52 8.63 -31.30 -11.67
N ARG A 53 9.54 -32.09 -11.08
CA ARG A 53 10.89 -31.61 -10.74
C ARG A 53 11.72 -31.24 -11.98
N GLU A 54 11.34 -31.75 -13.15
CA GLU A 54 11.92 -31.36 -14.44
C GLU A 54 11.82 -29.85 -14.71
N TRP A 55 10.82 -29.15 -14.16
CA TRP A 55 10.72 -27.69 -14.30
C TRP A 55 11.81 -26.94 -13.53
N LEU A 56 12.45 -27.61 -12.57
CA LEU A 56 13.56 -27.06 -11.81
C LEU A 56 14.90 -27.15 -12.55
N HIS A 57 14.97 -27.82 -13.71
CA HIS A 57 16.22 -28.04 -14.45
C HIS A 57 17.00 -26.76 -14.77
N ASN A 58 16.30 -25.64 -15.00
CA ASN A 58 16.91 -24.35 -15.32
C ASN A 58 17.10 -23.47 -14.07
N THR A 59 16.96 -24.04 -12.88
CA THR A 59 16.98 -23.32 -11.61
C THR A 59 18.12 -23.85 -10.74
N PRO A 60 18.62 -23.05 -9.78
CA PRO A 60 19.65 -23.51 -8.83
C PRO A 60 19.08 -24.45 -7.75
N PHE A 61 17.86 -24.95 -7.88
CA PHE A 61 17.16 -25.74 -6.87
C PHE A 61 16.91 -27.16 -7.34
N ASP A 62 17.17 -28.14 -6.46
CA ASP A 62 16.84 -29.55 -6.73
C ASP A 62 15.42 -29.94 -6.25
N THR A 63 14.80 -29.10 -5.42
CA THR A 63 13.48 -29.34 -4.80
C THR A 63 12.63 -28.07 -4.75
N TRP A 64 11.31 -28.24 -4.67
CA TRP A 64 10.32 -27.15 -4.58
C TRP A 64 10.31 -26.42 -3.24
N THR A 65 10.97 -26.96 -2.22
CA THR A 65 11.11 -26.32 -0.90
C THR A 65 11.85 -24.98 -0.99
N GLY A 66 12.92 -24.89 -1.80
CA GLY A 66 13.65 -23.64 -2.01
C GLY A 66 12.76 -22.53 -2.60
N PRO A 67 12.17 -22.73 -3.79
CA PRO A 67 11.25 -21.78 -4.40
C PRO A 67 10.06 -21.42 -3.51
N GLY A 68 9.51 -22.38 -2.76
CA GLY A 68 8.42 -22.15 -1.81
C GLY A 68 8.82 -21.18 -0.69
N LEU A 69 9.99 -21.38 -0.07
CA LEU A 69 10.50 -20.47 0.96
C LEU A 69 10.83 -19.08 0.40
N VAL A 70 11.39 -19.00 -0.82
CA VAL A 70 11.65 -17.71 -1.46
C VAL A 70 10.34 -16.98 -1.75
N LEU A 71 9.28 -17.67 -2.17
CA LEU A 71 7.96 -17.06 -2.37
C LEU A 71 7.43 -16.44 -1.08
N VAL A 72 7.51 -17.15 0.05
CA VAL A 72 7.11 -16.62 1.36
C VAL A 72 7.96 -15.40 1.75
N ALA A 73 9.28 -15.51 1.62
CA ALA A 73 10.20 -14.46 2.07
C ALA A 73 10.20 -13.21 1.18
N ALA A 74 10.15 -13.37 -0.14
CA ALA A 74 10.26 -12.28 -1.10
C ALA A 74 8.90 -11.62 -1.41
N ILE A 75 7.79 -12.34 -1.21
CA ILE A 75 6.44 -11.85 -1.53
C ILE A 75 5.60 -11.78 -0.27
N GLY A 76 5.44 -12.89 0.46
CA GLY A 76 4.62 -12.94 1.67
C GLY A 76 5.04 -11.90 2.71
N VAL A 77 6.32 -11.85 3.07
CA VAL A 77 6.83 -10.95 4.10
C VAL A 77 6.68 -9.46 3.73
N PRO A 78 7.12 -8.99 2.54
CA PRO A 78 6.94 -7.57 2.17
C PRO A 78 5.48 -7.12 2.17
N HIS A 79 4.56 -7.95 1.65
CA HIS A 79 3.13 -7.61 1.62
C HIS A 79 2.53 -7.63 3.03
N ALA A 80 2.92 -8.57 3.90
CA ALA A 80 2.49 -8.59 5.29
C ALA A 80 2.99 -7.34 6.05
N LEU A 81 4.25 -6.96 5.87
CA LEU A 81 4.82 -5.77 6.51
C LEU A 81 4.16 -4.48 6.00
N ALA A 82 3.89 -4.39 4.69
CA ALA A 82 3.17 -3.26 4.11
C ALA A 82 1.76 -3.17 4.71
N ALA A 83 1.01 -4.28 4.73
CA ALA A 83 -0.33 -4.32 5.31
C ALA A 83 -0.33 -3.90 6.79
N ILE A 84 0.63 -4.40 7.58
CA ILE A 84 0.78 -4.05 8.99
C ILE A 84 1.06 -2.55 9.15
N ALA A 85 1.95 -1.98 8.32
CA ALA A 85 2.27 -0.57 8.34
C ALA A 85 1.04 0.31 8.02
N ILE A 86 0.16 -0.14 7.13
CA ILE A 86 -1.08 0.60 6.82
C ILE A 86 -2.12 0.39 7.94
N VAL A 87 -2.29 -0.84 8.46
CA VAL A 87 -3.43 -1.22 9.34
C VAL A 87 -3.22 -0.87 10.80
N PHE A 88 -2.06 -1.20 11.36
CA PHE A 88 -1.87 -1.22 12.80
C PHE A 88 -0.95 -0.11 13.30
N LEU A 89 -0.05 0.40 12.46
CA LEU A 89 0.91 1.39 12.91
C LEU A 89 0.35 2.82 12.77
N PRO A 90 0.39 3.64 13.84
CA PRO A 90 0.12 5.07 13.76
C PRO A 90 1.31 5.83 13.15
N VAL A 91 1.87 5.31 12.05
CA VAL A 91 3.06 5.85 11.39
C VAL A 91 2.72 6.89 10.33
N ASP A 92 3.76 7.56 9.84
CA ASP A 92 3.67 8.42 8.67
C ASP A 92 3.12 7.63 7.46
N PRO A 93 2.03 8.08 6.80
CA PRO A 93 1.48 7.49 5.59
C PRO A 93 2.52 7.24 4.50
N ARG A 94 3.63 7.97 4.50
CA ARG A 94 4.77 7.73 3.61
C ARG A 94 5.31 6.31 3.72
N LEU A 95 5.35 5.71 4.92
CA LEU A 95 5.82 4.33 5.10
C LEU A 95 4.85 3.32 4.47
N GLY A 96 3.54 3.54 4.58
CA GLY A 96 2.54 2.71 3.90
C GLY A 96 2.62 2.82 2.38
N ILE A 97 2.88 4.02 1.85
CA ILE A 97 3.08 4.23 0.41
C ILE A 97 4.35 3.53 -0.08
N VAL A 98 5.47 3.70 0.62
CA VAL A 98 6.73 3.04 0.26
C VAL A 98 6.56 1.52 0.36
N GLY A 99 5.90 1.03 1.41
CA GLY A 99 5.56 -0.38 1.58
C GLY A 99 4.78 -0.93 0.38
N GLY A 100 3.68 -0.30 0.00
CA GLY A 100 2.88 -0.74 -1.15
C GLY A 100 3.61 -0.62 -2.49
N VAL A 101 4.50 0.36 -2.67
CA VAL A 101 5.36 0.43 -3.86
C VAL A 101 6.33 -0.75 -3.89
N LEU A 102 7.00 -1.03 -2.78
CA LEU A 102 7.96 -2.14 -2.70
C LEU A 102 7.27 -3.50 -2.88
N ALA A 103 6.08 -3.68 -2.30
CA ALA A 103 5.26 -4.87 -2.47
C ALA A 103 4.84 -5.08 -3.93
N GLY A 104 4.28 -4.04 -4.58
CA GLY A 104 3.89 -4.13 -5.98
C GLY A 104 5.08 -4.39 -6.92
N VAL A 105 6.23 -3.73 -6.68
CA VAL A 105 7.46 -3.99 -7.46
C VAL A 105 7.95 -5.42 -7.24
N SER A 106 7.94 -5.91 -6.00
CA SER A 106 8.40 -7.28 -5.72
C SER A 106 7.50 -8.31 -6.39
N LEU A 107 6.18 -8.10 -6.39
CA LEU A 107 5.22 -9.00 -7.03
C LEU A 107 5.39 -9.05 -8.55
N VAL A 108 5.54 -7.90 -9.21
CA VAL A 108 5.80 -7.85 -10.66
C VAL A 108 7.13 -8.50 -11.01
N THR A 109 8.19 -8.17 -10.25
CA THR A 109 9.53 -8.75 -10.44
C THR A 109 9.50 -10.26 -10.27
N TRP A 110 8.77 -10.76 -9.28
CA TRP A 110 8.59 -12.18 -9.03
C TRP A 110 7.99 -12.91 -10.23
N ILE A 111 6.92 -12.38 -10.83
CA ILE A 111 6.31 -12.99 -12.01
C ILE A 111 7.27 -13.00 -13.20
N VAL A 112 8.00 -11.91 -13.43
CA VAL A 112 9.01 -11.85 -14.51
C VAL A 112 10.11 -12.87 -14.30
N VAL A 113 10.69 -12.94 -13.10
CA VAL A 113 11.73 -13.92 -12.75
C VAL A 113 11.19 -15.33 -12.86
N GLN A 114 9.98 -15.60 -12.37
CA GLN A 114 9.35 -16.92 -12.45
C GLN A 114 9.19 -17.36 -13.91
N ILE A 115 8.69 -16.50 -14.79
CA ILE A 115 8.57 -16.81 -16.23
C ILE A 115 9.94 -17.01 -16.87
N ALA A 116 10.92 -16.18 -16.53
CA ALA A 116 12.27 -16.29 -17.10
C ALA A 116 12.97 -17.59 -16.69
N VAL A 117 12.79 -18.01 -15.43
CA VAL A 117 13.47 -19.16 -14.82
C VAL A 117 12.75 -20.48 -15.14
N LEU A 118 11.42 -20.53 -14.97
CA LEU A 118 10.64 -21.74 -15.23
C LEU A 118 10.28 -21.90 -16.72
N GLN A 119 10.31 -20.81 -17.51
CA GLN A 119 9.94 -20.78 -18.93
C GLN A 119 8.55 -21.35 -19.24
N ILE A 120 7.67 -21.39 -18.23
CA ILE A 120 6.30 -21.88 -18.33
C ILE A 120 5.36 -20.71 -18.09
N PHE A 121 4.46 -20.52 -19.05
CA PHE A 121 3.42 -19.52 -18.98
C PHE A 121 2.11 -20.11 -18.45
N PHE A 122 1.60 -19.53 -17.36
CA PHE A 122 0.28 -19.86 -16.81
C PHE A 122 -0.62 -18.64 -16.81
N PHE A 123 -1.92 -18.82 -17.07
CA PHE A 123 -2.89 -17.72 -17.10
C PHE A 123 -2.99 -16.92 -15.79
N LEU A 124 -2.66 -17.52 -14.65
CA LEU A 124 -2.64 -16.81 -13.37
C LEU A 124 -1.47 -15.81 -13.27
N GLN A 125 -0.35 -16.05 -13.94
CA GLN A 125 0.82 -15.16 -13.88
C GLN A 125 0.51 -13.73 -14.35
N PRO A 126 -0.09 -13.48 -15.53
CA PRO A 126 -0.47 -12.13 -15.94
C PRO A 126 -1.52 -11.51 -15.01
N VAL A 127 -2.44 -12.30 -14.44
CA VAL A 127 -3.42 -11.80 -13.46
C VAL A 127 -2.70 -11.29 -12.19
N ILE A 128 -1.76 -12.06 -11.66
CA ILE A 128 -0.96 -11.65 -10.49
C ILE A 128 -0.07 -10.44 -10.81
N ALA A 129 0.52 -10.38 -12.01
CA ALA A 129 1.29 -9.21 -12.44
C ALA A 129 0.41 -7.94 -12.51
N VAL A 130 -0.81 -8.05 -13.02
CA VAL A 130 -1.79 -6.93 -13.03
C VAL A 130 -2.13 -6.50 -11.61
N ILE A 131 -2.30 -7.43 -10.66
CA ILE A 131 -2.51 -7.09 -9.25
C ILE A 131 -1.34 -6.26 -8.71
N GLY A 132 -0.09 -6.65 -8.99
CA GLY A 132 1.09 -5.86 -8.59
C GLY A 132 1.10 -4.46 -9.20
N VAL A 133 0.67 -4.30 -10.45
CA VAL A 133 0.51 -2.98 -11.08
C VAL A 133 -0.60 -2.16 -10.40
N ILE A 134 -1.69 -2.79 -9.99
CA ILE A 134 -2.78 -2.13 -9.24
C ILE A 134 -2.28 -1.64 -7.89
N GLU A 135 -1.48 -2.43 -7.17
CA GLU A 135 -0.87 -2.00 -5.89
C GLU A 135 -0.01 -0.75 -6.07
N LEU A 136 0.84 -0.72 -7.10
CA LEU A 136 1.63 0.46 -7.47
C LEU A 136 0.73 1.68 -7.74
N GLY A 137 -0.34 1.47 -8.53
CA GLY A 137 -1.31 2.52 -8.84
C GLY A 137 -1.98 3.08 -7.58
N LEU A 138 -2.42 2.21 -6.67
CA LEU A 138 -3.07 2.60 -5.42
C LEU A 138 -2.11 3.34 -4.49
N ALA A 139 -0.86 2.88 -4.35
CA ALA A 139 0.15 3.56 -3.55
C ALA A 139 0.44 4.97 -4.08
N VAL A 140 0.54 5.13 -5.41
CA VAL A 140 0.74 6.44 -6.06
C VAL A 140 -0.48 7.36 -5.89
N VAL A 141 -1.70 6.84 -6.06
CA VAL A 141 -2.95 7.60 -5.85
C VAL A 141 -3.07 8.06 -4.39
N TRP A 142 -2.69 7.20 -3.45
CA TRP A 142 -2.67 7.56 -2.03
C TRP A 142 -1.65 8.67 -1.74
N GLY A 143 -0.43 8.58 -2.29
CA GLY A 143 0.57 9.63 -2.17
C GLY A 143 0.10 10.98 -2.74
N ARG A 144 -0.55 10.96 -3.91
CA ARG A 144 -1.12 12.17 -4.53
C ARG A 144 -2.23 12.79 -3.70
N THR A 145 -3.16 11.98 -3.19
CA THR A 145 -4.27 12.48 -2.35
C THR A 145 -3.79 13.12 -1.06
N LEU A 146 -2.71 12.62 -0.46
CA LEU A 146 -2.08 13.25 0.70
C LEU A 146 -1.39 14.57 0.35
N ALA A 147 -0.69 14.64 -0.78
CA ALA A 147 -0.05 15.88 -1.25
C ALA A 147 -1.07 17.00 -1.54
N HIS A 148 -2.25 16.65 -2.07
CA HIS A 148 -3.32 17.63 -2.31
C HIS A 148 -3.96 18.17 -1.04
N ARG A 149 -4.10 17.35 0.02
CA ARG A 149 -4.66 17.77 1.32
C ARG A 149 -3.72 18.66 2.14
N GLY A 150 -2.41 18.61 1.87
CA GLY A 150 -1.40 19.40 2.57
C GLY A 150 -1.19 20.82 2.03
N ARG A 151 -1.78 21.17 0.87
CA ARG A 151 -1.74 22.55 0.37
C ARG A 151 -2.79 23.38 1.12
N PRO A 152 -2.41 24.46 1.83
CA PRO A 152 -3.37 25.42 2.32
C PRO A 152 -4.23 25.88 1.14
N ALA A 153 -5.56 25.98 1.33
CA ALA A 153 -6.38 26.71 0.38
C ALA A 153 -5.69 28.06 0.12
N PRO A 154 -5.60 28.55 -1.14
CA PRO A 154 -5.09 29.89 -1.39
C PRO A 154 -5.82 30.80 -0.42
N ALA A 155 -5.10 31.37 0.57
CA ALA A 155 -5.69 32.34 1.47
C ALA A 155 -6.33 33.37 0.56
N ASP A 156 -7.66 33.53 0.63
CA ASP A 156 -8.43 34.42 -0.24
C ASP A 156 -7.61 35.68 -0.50
N SER A 157 -6.95 35.72 -1.65
CA SER A 157 -5.99 36.78 -1.94
C SER A 157 -6.71 38.05 -2.37
N TYR A 158 -8.04 38.09 -2.22
CA TYR A 158 -8.83 39.31 -2.30
C TYR A 158 -10.23 39.13 -1.67
N PRO A 159 -10.50 39.76 -0.52
CA PRO A 159 -11.71 40.55 -0.40
C PRO A 159 -11.45 41.89 -1.10
N THR A 160 -11.50 41.95 -2.43
CA THR A 160 -11.79 43.21 -3.14
C THR A 160 -13.25 43.58 -2.87
N ARG A 161 -13.59 43.82 -1.61
CA ARG A 161 -14.54 44.90 -1.38
C ARG A 161 -13.69 46.16 -1.47
N PRO A 162 -13.81 46.96 -2.55
CA PRO A 162 -13.14 48.25 -2.56
C PRO A 162 -13.62 49.00 -1.31
N LEU A 163 -12.67 49.55 -0.55
CA LEU A 163 -12.96 50.33 0.67
C LEU A 163 -13.95 51.49 0.40
N SER A 164 -14.13 51.88 -0.87
CA SER A 164 -15.18 52.80 -1.30
C SER A 164 -16.61 52.32 -0.96
N ALA A 165 -16.89 51.01 -1.06
CA ALA A 165 -18.22 50.45 -0.79
C ALA A 165 -18.56 50.36 0.72
N ALA A 166 -17.57 50.57 1.60
CA ALA A 166 -17.75 50.71 3.04
C ALA A 166 -17.93 52.19 3.45
N ALA A 167 -17.25 53.12 2.76
CA ALA A 167 -17.35 54.55 3.03
C ALA A 167 -18.72 55.15 2.67
N GLU A 168 -19.36 54.69 1.60
CA GLU A 168 -20.66 55.25 1.16
C GLU A 168 -21.85 54.89 2.07
N ARG A 169 -21.71 53.90 2.97
CA ARG A 169 -22.78 53.49 3.88
C ARG A 169 -22.90 54.31 5.16
N GLY A 170 -21.94 55.19 5.43
CA GLY A 170 -21.95 56.08 6.60
C GLY A 170 -22.43 57.51 6.33
N ALA A 171 -22.78 57.84 5.08
CA ALA A 171 -23.08 59.21 4.64
C ALA A 171 -24.57 59.46 4.32
N LYS A 172 -25.49 58.61 4.79
CA LYS A 172 -26.95 58.82 4.66
C LYS A 172 -27.62 58.90 6.01
#